data_AF-A0A9D6AH35-F1
#
_entry.id   AF-A0A9D6AH35-F1
#
_cell.length_a   1.000
_cell.length_b   1.000
_cell.length_c   1.000
_cell.angle_alpha   90.00
_cell.angle_beta   90.00
_cell.angle_gamma   90.00
#
_symmetry.space_group_name_H-M   'P 1'
#
loop_
_entity.id
_entity.type
_entity.pdbx_description
1 polymer ?
#
loop_
_entity_poly.entity_id
_entity_poly.type
_entity_poly.pdbx_seq_one_letter_code
_entity_poly.pdbx_strand_id
1 'polypeptide(L)'
;MNPESDEQIPYNPPGAPSWRKPFGMILMLVLIMLWCGIVVTMMDWISGLNFWLQLPIYIFAGIIWIFPIKPLLLWMNTGKFRS
;
A
#
# COMPACT_ATOMS: atom_id res chain seq x y z
N MET A 1 -38.41 -35.16 -11.12
CA MET A 1 -37.96 -34.09 -10.21
C MET A 1 -37.55 -34.80 -8.93
N ASN A 2 -36.26 -35.03 -8.71
CA ASN A 2 -35.78 -35.76 -7.54
C ASN A 2 -35.50 -34.75 -6.42
N PRO A 3 -36.15 -34.81 -5.25
CA PRO A 3 -35.86 -33.88 -4.15
C PRO A 3 -34.40 -33.97 -3.63
N GLU A 4 -33.68 -35.05 -3.95
CA GLU A 4 -32.30 -35.27 -3.50
C GLU A 4 -31.25 -34.39 -4.22
N SER A 5 -31.58 -33.80 -5.39
CA SER A 5 -30.63 -32.96 -6.14
C SER A 5 -30.45 -31.55 -5.56
N ASP A 6 -31.39 -31.08 -4.73
CA ASP A 6 -31.37 -29.74 -4.15
C ASP A 6 -30.62 -29.68 -2.80
N GLU A 7 -30.24 -30.83 -2.23
CA GLU A 7 -29.66 -30.95 -0.88
C GLU A 7 -28.12 -31.02 -0.85
N GLN A 8 -27.47 -31.02 -2.02
CA GLN A 8 -26.01 -31.16 -2.16
C GLN A 8 -25.32 -29.87 -2.65
N ILE A 9 -25.82 -28.70 -2.25
CA ILE A 9 -25.02 -27.46 -2.39
C ILE A 9 -24.04 -27.45 -1.22
N PRO A 10 -22.73 -27.55 -1.45
CA PRO A 10 -21.75 -27.51 -0.37
C PRO A 10 -21.92 -26.20 0.42
N TYR A 11 -22.33 -26.30 1.69
CA TYR A 11 -22.38 -25.14 2.58
C TYR A 11 -20.95 -24.66 2.82
N ASN A 12 -20.54 -23.60 2.11
CA ASN A 12 -19.27 -22.93 2.33
C ASN A 12 -19.48 -21.84 3.40
N PRO A 13 -19.07 -22.05 4.66
CA PRO A 13 -19.24 -21.05 5.69
C PRO A 13 -18.49 -19.76 5.31
N PRO A 14 -19.04 -18.56 5.61
CA PRO A 14 -18.33 -17.31 5.42
C PRO A 14 -16.95 -17.37 6.12
N GLY A 15 -15.87 -17.21 5.35
CA GLY A 15 -14.50 -17.29 5.87
C GLY A 15 -14.23 -16.25 6.96
N ALA A 16 -13.43 -16.65 7.96
CA ALA A 16 -13.08 -15.88 9.14
C ALA A 16 -12.65 -14.42 8.84
N PRO A 17 -12.92 -13.46 9.76
CA PRO A 17 -12.64 -12.04 9.55
C PRO A 17 -11.15 -11.81 9.29
N SER A 18 -10.83 -11.43 8.05
CA SER A 18 -9.46 -11.17 7.63
C SER A 18 -9.03 -9.76 8.04
N TRP A 19 -8.18 -9.67 9.05
CA TRP A 19 -7.46 -8.46 9.46
C TRP A 19 -6.59 -7.82 8.33
N ARG A 20 -6.55 -8.45 7.16
CA ARG A 20 -5.83 -8.03 5.94
C ARG A 20 -6.36 -6.72 5.34
N LYS A 21 -7.67 -6.49 5.41
CA LYS A 21 -8.32 -5.32 4.79
C LYS A 21 -8.04 -3.99 5.51
N PRO A 22 -8.19 -3.88 6.84
CA PRO A 22 -7.94 -2.60 7.52
C PRO A 22 -6.46 -2.22 7.53
N PHE A 23 -5.56 -3.20 7.63
CA PHE A 23 -4.13 -2.93 7.75
C PHE A 23 -3.52 -2.38 6.44
N GLY A 24 -3.97 -2.87 5.28
CA GLY A 24 -3.55 -2.29 3.98
C GLY A 24 -3.98 -0.83 3.86
N MET A 25 -5.15 -0.49 4.39
CA MET A 25 -5.65 0.89 4.44
C MET A 25 -4.78 1.79 5.32
N ILE A 26 -4.41 1.32 6.52
CA ILE A 26 -3.52 2.07 7.43
C ILE A 26 -2.14 2.25 6.82
N LEU A 27 -1.58 1.23 6.18
CA LEU A 27 -0.26 1.32 5.56
C LEU A 27 -0.23 2.33 4.41
N MET A 28 -1.28 2.38 3.59
CA MET A 28 -1.43 3.43 2.57
C MET A 28 -1.46 4.82 3.19
N LEU A 29 -2.21 5.01 4.28
CA LEU A 29 -2.30 6.29 4.97
C LEU A 29 -0.94 6.72 5.55
N VAL A 30 -0.23 5.80 6.23
CA VAL A 30 1.10 6.08 6.80
C VAL A 30 2.12 6.42 5.71
N LEU A 31 2.10 5.68 4.60
CA LEU A 31 2.97 5.89 3.45
C LEU A 31 2.77 7.28 2.84
N ILE A 32 1.52 7.67 2.59
CA ILE A 32 1.18 9.00 2.06
C ILE A 32 1.54 10.08 3.08
N MET A 33 1.30 9.84 4.37
CA MET A 33 1.63 10.80 5.43
C MET A 33 3.15 11.02 5.54
N LEU A 34 3.93 9.95 5.54
CA LEU A 34 5.39 10.02 5.54
C LEU A 34 5.89 10.77 4.29
N TRP A 35 5.34 10.43 3.13
CA TRP A 35 5.69 11.08 1.88
C TRP A 35 5.38 12.58 1.88
N CYS A 36 4.18 12.95 2.32
CA CYS A 36 3.76 14.33 2.41
C CYS A 36 4.65 15.11 3.39
N GLY A 37 5.00 14.52 4.54
CA GLY A 37 5.91 15.13 5.50
C GLY A 37 7.30 15.40 4.90
N ILE A 38 7.85 14.46 4.15
CA ILE A 38 9.14 14.62 3.45
C ILE A 38 9.04 15.72 2.39
N VAL A 39 7.99 15.69 1.55
CA VAL A 39 7.81 16.68 0.48
C VAL A 39 7.66 18.10 1.06
N VAL A 40 6.87 18.26 2.14
CA VAL A 40 6.65 19.56 2.79
C VAL A 40 7.94 20.08 3.42
N THR A 41 8.70 19.24 4.13
CA THR A 41 9.98 19.67 4.72
C THR A 41 11.01 20.06 3.65
N MET A 42 11.01 19.39 2.50
CA MET A 42 11.89 19.76 1.39
C MET A 42 11.42 21.00 0.62
N MET A 43 10.15 21.41 0.73
CA MET A 43 9.61 22.54 -0.02
C MET A 43 10.16 23.90 0.44
N ASP A 44 10.35 24.10 1.75
CA ASP A 44 10.99 25.33 2.27
C ASP A 44 12.44 25.46 1.79
N TRP A 45 13.15 24.33 1.69
CA TRP A 45 14.53 24.31 1.20
C TRP A 45 14.59 24.53 -0.32
N ILE A 46 13.66 23.96 -1.08
CA ILE A 46 13.63 24.08 -2.55
C ILE A 46 13.31 25.50 -3.01
N SER A 47 12.47 26.23 -2.27
CA SER A 47 12.05 27.58 -2.65
C SER A 47 13.20 28.60 -2.65
N GLY A 48 14.29 28.32 -1.94
CA GLY A 48 15.49 29.16 -1.92
C GLY A 48 16.59 28.74 -2.91
N LEU A 49 16.45 27.60 -3.60
CA LEU A 49 17.52 27.00 -4.40
C LEU A 49 17.27 27.15 -5.91
N ASN A 50 18.35 27.31 -6.67
CA ASN A 50 18.33 27.41 -8.13
C ASN A 50 17.75 26.13 -8.79
N PHE A 51 17.00 26.31 -9.88
CA PHE A 51 16.34 25.27 -10.69
C PHE A 51 17.19 24.01 -10.97
N TRP A 52 18.51 24.17 -11.14
CA TRP A 52 19.44 23.05 -11.38
C TRP A 52 19.55 22.06 -10.23
N LEU A 53 19.41 22.51 -8.98
CA LEU A 53 19.44 21.63 -7.80
C LEU A 53 18.10 20.96 -7.57
N GLN A 54 17.02 21.61 -8.01
CA GLN A 54 15.66 21.10 -7.89
C GLN A 54 15.43 19.85 -8.75
N LEU A 55 16.10 19.74 -9.90
CA LEU A 55 15.99 18.60 -10.81
C LEU A 55 16.42 17.25 -10.20
N PRO A 56 17.64 17.09 -9.64
CA PRO A 56 18.02 15.83 -8.99
C PRO A 56 17.15 15.53 -7.77
N ILE A 57 16.72 16.53 -7.01
CA ILE A 57 15.84 16.34 -5.85
C ILE A 57 14.51 15.70 -6.28
N TYR A 58 13.90 16.17 -7.37
CA TYR A 58 12.69 15.54 -7.89
C TYR A 58 12.93 14.14 -8.45
N ILE A 59 14.09 13.88 -9.05
CA ILE A 59 14.45 12.52 -9.51
C ILE A 59 14.56 11.56 -8.31
N PHE A 60 15.29 11.95 -7.26
CA PHE A 60 15.39 11.14 -6.04
C PHE A 60 14.04 10.95 -5.37
N ALA A 61 13.19 11.98 -5.36
CA ALA A 61 11.83 11.85 -4.85
C ALA A 61 11.02 10.82 -5.67
N GLY A 62 11.09 10.89 -7.00
CA GLY A 62 10.46 9.89 -7.87
C GLY A 62 10.99 8.46 -7.65
N ILE A 63 12.30 8.30 -7.41
CA ILE A 63 12.92 7.00 -7.13
C ILE A 63 12.49 6.46 -5.77
N ILE A 64 12.53 7.30 -4.72
CA ILE A 64 12.11 6.89 -3.37
C ILE A 64 10.64 6.50 -3.35
N TRP A 65 9.78 7.15 -4.16
CA TRP A 65 8.37 6.79 -4.29
C TRP A 65 8.12 5.36 -4.80
N ILE A 66 9.11 4.69 -5.40
CA ILE A 66 9.01 3.28 -5.84
C ILE A 66 9.20 2.30 -4.68
N PHE A 67 10.03 2.66 -3.70
CA PHE A 67 10.30 1.87 -2.51
C PHE A 67 9.04 1.49 -1.70
N PRO A 68 8.04 2.37 -1.51
CA PRO A 68 6.83 2.04 -0.76
C PRO A 68 5.86 1.09 -1.48
N ILE A 69 5.87 1.03 -2.81
CA ILE A 69 4.93 0.21 -3.60
C ILE A 69 5.25 -1.29 -3.46
N LYS A 70 6.54 -1.64 -3.46
CA LYS A 70 7.03 -3.03 -3.39
C LYS A 70 6.62 -3.79 -2.12
N PRO A 71 6.86 -3.29 -0.89
CA PRO A 71 6.49 -3.99 0.35
C PRO A 71 4.96 -4.07 0.51
N LEU A 72 4.22 -3.06 0.03
CA LEU A 72 2.76 -3.06 0.09
C LEU A 72 2.14 -4.13 -0.82
N LEU A 73 2.66 -4.28 -2.05
CA LEU A 73 2.28 -5.35 -2.97
C LEU A 73 2.67 -6.73 -2.45
N LEU A 74 3.89 -6.90 -1.92
CA LEU A 74 4.32 -8.18 -1.32
C LEU A 74 3.42 -8.58 -0.14
N TRP A 75 3.02 -7.61 0.69
CA TRP A 75 2.22 -7.86 1.86
C TRP A 75 0.77 -8.26 1.51
N MET A 76 0.16 -7.59 0.54
CA MET A 76 -1.17 -7.95 0.00
C MET A 76 -1.19 -9.37 -0.60
N ASN A 77 -0.11 -9.75 -1.30
CA ASN A 77 -0.04 -11.02 -2.01
C ASN A 77 0.30 -12.20 -1.07
N THR A 78 1.16 -12.00 -0.08
CA THR A 78 1.67 -13.11 0.74
C THR A 78 0.86 -13.32 2.03
N GLY A 79 0.35 -12.28 2.69
CA GLY A 79 -0.38 -12.40 3.98
C GLY A 79 0.30 -13.26 5.05
N LYS A 80 1.59 -13.54 4.87
CA LYS A 80 2.50 -14.16 5.80
C LYS A 80 3.72 -13.24 5.82
N PHE A 81 3.82 -12.45 6.88
CA PHE A 81 5.12 -12.24 7.48
C PHE A 81 5.51 -13.61 8.05
N ARG A 82 6.13 -14.46 7.23
CA ARG A 82 6.92 -15.55 7.79
C ARG A 82 8.27 -15.55 7.10
N SER A 83 9.27 -15.45 7.98
CA SER A 83 10.68 -15.75 7.82
C SER A 83 11.00 -16.84 6.81
#